data_AF-A0A0F3GT63-F1
#
_entry.id   AF-A0A0F3GT63-F1
#
_cell.length_a   1.000
_cell.length_b   1.000
_cell.length_c   1.000
_cell.angle_alpha   90.00
_cell.angle_beta   90.00
_cell.angle_gamma   90.00
#
_symmetry.space_group_name_H-M   'P 1'
#
loop_
_entity.id
_entity.type
_entity.pdbx_description
1 polymer ?
#
loop_
_entity_poly.entity_id
_entity_poly.type
_entity_poly.pdbx_seq_one_letter_code
_entity_poly.pdbx_strand_id
1 'polypeptide(L)' 'MLTKKKLEKLPSGTLLKVLCDAPASAEDSIPKYADKQKYAFDSVKVEAGHWELYIKKT' A
#
# COMPACT_ATOMS: atom_id res chain seq x y z
N MET A 1 2.14 -10.47 -5.57
CA MET A 1 1.78 -9.10 -5.14
C MET A 1 2.15 -8.08 -6.20
N LEU A 2 1.16 -7.55 -6.89
CA LEU A 2 1.33 -6.52 -7.91
C LEU A 2 1.81 -5.19 -7.28
N THR A 3 1.40 -4.91 -6.04
CA THR A 3 1.73 -3.68 -5.30
C THR A 3 3.22 -3.48 -5.06
N LYS A 4 3.96 -4.53 -4.68
CA LYS A 4 5.42 -4.47 -4.43
C LYS A 4 6.19 -4.09 -5.70
N LYS A 5 5.92 -4.79 -6.81
CA LYS A 5 6.52 -4.48 -8.12
C LYS A 5 6.18 -3.08 -8.62
N LYS A 6 4.96 -2.60 -8.33
CA LYS A 6 4.53 -1.24 -8.70
C LYS A 6 5.27 -0.18 -7.88
N LEU A 7 5.44 -0.38 -6.57
CA LEU A 7 6.21 0.50 -5.68
C LEU A 7 7.69 0.58 -6.06
N GLU A 8 8.30 -0.53 -6.44
CA GLU A 8 9.71 -0.54 -6.86
C GLU A 8 9.93 0.29 -8.13
N LYS A 9 8.97 0.26 -9.06
CA LYS A 9 9.02 1.04 -10.31
C LYS A 9 8.67 2.52 -10.13
N LEU A 10 8.08 2.93 -9.01
CA LEU A 10 7.73 4.33 -8.79
C LEU A 10 8.91 5.14 -8.27
N PRO A 11 9.04 6.40 -8.69
CA PRO A 11 10.04 7.30 -8.14
C PRO A 11 9.75 7.66 -6.67
N SER A 12 10.82 7.90 -5.90
CA SER A 12 10.72 8.45 -4.54
C SER A 12 9.96 9.78 -4.55
N GLY A 13 9.09 9.97 -3.56
CA GLY A 13 8.12 11.06 -3.49
C GLY A 13 6.73 10.73 -4.04
N THR A 14 6.54 9.59 -4.70
CA THR A 14 5.24 9.22 -5.31
C THR A 14 4.30 8.59 -4.29
N LEU A 15 3.04 9.01 -4.32
CA LEU A 15 1.94 8.42 -3.56
C LEU A 15 1.22 7.36 -4.41
N LEU A 16 1.30 6.11 -3.99
CA LEU A 16 0.64 4.98 -4.62
C LEU A 16 -0.64 4.65 -3.85
N LYS A 17 -1.78 4.80 -4.54
CA LYS A 17 -3.09 4.33 -4.09
C LYS A 17 -3.31 2.88 -4.53
N VAL A 18 -3.67 2.01 -3.58
CA VAL A 18 -3.99 0.60 -3.81
C VAL A 18 -5.43 0.36 -3.39
N LEU A 19 -6.26 0.01 -4.36
CA LEU A 19 -7.59 -0.55 -4.10
C LEU A 19 -7.42 -2.06 -3.99
N CYS A 20 -7.73 -2.63 -2.83
CA CYS A 20 -7.64 -4.06 -2.57
C CYS A 20 -8.90 -4.58 -1.91
N ASP A 21 -9.50 -5.63 -2.47
CA ASP A 21 -10.63 -6.36 -1.89
C ASP A 21 -10.16 -7.39 -0.82
N ALA A 22 -8.86 -7.65 -0.75
CA ALA A 22 -8.28 -8.67 0.12
C ALA A 22 -7.62 -8.01 1.36
N PRO A 23 -8.25 -8.07 2.56
CA PRO A 23 -7.71 -7.48 3.79
C PRO A 23 -6.33 -8.05 4.16
N ALA A 24 -6.07 -9.32 3.84
CA ALA A 24 -4.77 -9.96 4.05
C ALA A 24 -3.59 -9.21 3.38
N SER A 25 -3.82 -8.58 2.22
CA SER A 25 -2.78 -7.77 1.58
C SER A 25 -2.66 -6.38 2.21
N ALA A 26 -3.78 -5.81 2.66
CA ALA A 26 -3.86 -4.50 3.29
C ALA A 26 -3.25 -4.45 4.69
N GLU A 27 -3.40 -5.52 5.47
CA GLU A 27 -3.01 -5.54 6.89
C GLU A 27 -1.70 -6.26 7.16
N ASP A 28 -1.31 -7.26 6.34
CA ASP A 28 -0.07 -8.01 6.61
C ASP A 28 1.07 -7.56 5.70
N SER A 29 0.90 -7.66 4.38
CA SER A 29 2.04 -7.65 3.49
C SER A 29 2.44 -6.28 2.93
N ILE A 30 1.50 -5.36 2.79
CA ILE A 30 1.77 -3.98 2.38
C ILE A 30 2.39 -3.17 3.53
N PRO A 31 1.79 -3.11 4.73
CA PRO A 31 2.38 -2.39 5.86
C PRO A 31 3.74 -2.96 6.26
N LYS A 32 3.94 -4.29 6.31
CA LYS A 32 5.28 -4.88 6.55
C LYS A 32 6.32 -4.43 5.52
N TYR A 33 5.92 -4.26 4.25
CA TYR A 33 6.83 -3.79 3.20
C TYR A 33 7.12 -2.29 3.32
N ALA A 34 6.09 -1.48 3.59
CA ALA A 34 6.24 -0.06 3.80
C ALA A 34 7.10 0.25 5.03
N ASP A 35 6.87 -0.43 6.15
CA ASP A 35 7.66 -0.31 7.38
C ASP A 35 9.14 -0.66 7.15
N LYS A 36 9.40 -1.80 6.50
CA LYS A 36 10.77 -2.24 6.16
C LYS A 36 11.51 -1.20 5.32
N GLN A 37 10.81 -0.51 4.43
CA GLN A 37 11.38 0.50 3.54
C GLN A 37 11.24 1.93 4.08
N LYS A 38 10.70 2.12 5.29
CA LYS A 38 10.42 3.43 5.89
C LYS A 38 9.53 4.33 5.02
N TYR A 39 8.63 3.74 4.24
CA TYR A 39 7.64 4.46 3.45
C TYR A 39 6.45 4.86 4.32
N ALA A 40 5.88 6.04 4.08
CA ALA A 40 4.67 6.43 4.79
C ALA A 40 3.51 5.60 4.26
N PHE A 41 2.76 4.97 5.16
CA PHE A 41 1.64 4.08 4.83
C PHE A 41 0.39 4.54 5.58
N ASP A 42 -0.72 4.52 4.87
CA ASP A 42 -2.05 4.84 5.39
C ASP A 42 -3.05 3.79 4.86
N SER A 43 -4.01 3.39 5.69
CA SER A 43 -5.05 2.41 5.33
C SER A 43 -6.43 2.93 5.69
N VAL A 44 -7.30 2.96 4.69
CA VAL A 44 -8.68 3.40 4.81
C VAL A 44 -9.58 2.23 4.41
N LYS A 45 -10.43 1.80 5.36
CA LYS A 45 -11.44 0.79 5.08
C LYS A 45 -12.64 1.47 4.43
N VAL A 46 -12.99 1.05 3.22
CA VAL A 46 -14.16 1.58 2.50
C VAL A 46 -15.34 0.64 2.73
N GLU A 47 -16.53 1.20 2.97
CA GLU A 47 -17.75 0.45 3.32
C GLU A 47 -18.23 -0.55 2.25
N ALA A 48 -17.71 -0.47 1.03
CA ALA A 48 -18.02 -1.38 -0.08
C ALA A 48 -17.28 -2.74 -0.03
N GLY A 49 -16.68 -3.12 1.10
CA GLY A 49 -15.87 -4.34 1.23
C GLY A 49 -14.44 -4.22 0.69
N HIS A 50 -14.10 -3.06 0.12
CA HIS A 50 -12.77 -2.75 -0.40
C HIS A 50 -11.95 -1.94 0.60
N TRP A 51 -10.63 -2.10 0.53
CA TRP A 51 -9.66 -1.32 1.28
C TRP A 51 -8.88 -0.41 0.34
N GLU A 52 -8.71 0.83 0.76
CA GLU A 52 -7.86 1.81 0.10
C GLU A 52 -6.60 2.01 0.91
N LEU A 53 -5.46 1.66 0.34
CA LEU A 53 -4.16 1.84 0.98
C LEU A 53 -3.39 2.92 0.24
N TYR A 54 -2.78 3.82 0.99
CA TYR A 54 -1.97 4.90 0.47
C TYR A 54 -0.53 4.69 0.93
N ILE A 55 0.38 4.53 -0.02
CA ILE A 55 1.79 4.34 0.27
C ILE A 55 2.55 5.49 -0.38
N LYS A 56 3.15 6.35 0.44
CA LYS A 56 4.06 7.39 -0.01
C LYS A 56 5.48 6.88 0.09
N LYS A 57 6.10 6.69 -1.07
CA LYS A 57 7.53 6.42 -1.15
C LYS A 57 8.28 7.69 -0.76
N THR A 58 9.14 7.62 0.25
CA THR A 58 10.08 8.70 0.58
C THR A 58 11.30 8.62 -0.32
#